data_AF-A0A1M5LPV8-F1
#
_entry.id   AF-A0A1M5LPV8-F1
#
_cell.length_a   1.000
_cell.length_b   1.000
_cell.length_c   1.000
_cell.angle_alpha   90.00
_cell.angle_beta   90.00
_cell.angle_gamma   90.00
#
_symmetry.space_group_name_H-M   'P 1'
#
loop_
_entity.id
_entity.type
_entity.pdbx_description
1 polymer ?
#
loop_
_entity_poly.entity_id
_entity_poly.type
_entity_poly.pdbx_seq_one_letter_code
_entity_poly.pdbx_strand_id
1 'polypeptide(L)'
;MLPDKNDLAKRYAAFSNDRLLDILYHKEDYTSEALEAVQAEINTRNIGVDELETFTVEKKVSNIIREQNALVPLSLGAKLLFFFAWFIPVAPFTFHRNYLEDGYTTKLWQTRFFRIAGFVSLMVSVLLSVWLGLGDAGLFGLLAVLFGVAYSLDPKKRTRAEAEG
;
A
#
# COMPACT_ATOMS: atom_id res chain seq x y z
N MET A 1 -33.77 -10.40 4.61
CA MET A 1 -34.55 -10.65 3.38
C MET A 1 -33.55 -10.73 2.25
N LEU A 2 -33.51 -11.86 1.54
CA LEU A 2 -32.70 -11.96 0.32
C LEU A 2 -33.34 -11.06 -0.75
N PRO A 3 -32.57 -10.29 -1.52
CA PRO A 3 -33.10 -9.43 -2.57
C PRO A 3 -33.81 -10.27 -3.66
N ASP A 4 -34.94 -9.77 -4.16
CA ASP A 4 -35.69 -10.45 -5.23
C ASP A 4 -34.92 -10.44 -6.56
N LYS A 5 -35.10 -11.46 -7.39
CA LYS A 5 -34.35 -11.68 -8.64
C LYS A 5 -34.52 -10.50 -9.61
N ASN A 6 -35.70 -9.88 -9.63
CA ASN A 6 -35.99 -8.70 -10.46
C ASN A 6 -35.27 -7.43 -9.99
N ASP A 7 -35.08 -7.27 -8.68
CA ASP A 7 -34.36 -6.13 -8.12
C ASP A 7 -32.85 -6.25 -8.34
N LEU A 8 -32.32 -7.48 -8.30
CA LEU A 8 -30.93 -7.77 -8.66
C LEU A 8 -30.65 -7.46 -10.13
N ALA A 9 -31.52 -7.90 -11.05
CA ALA A 9 -31.37 -7.62 -12.48
C ALA A 9 -31.36 -6.11 -12.78
N LYS A 10 -32.28 -5.34 -12.18
CA LYS A 10 -32.30 -3.87 -12.32
C LYS A 10 -31.05 -3.21 -11.77
N ARG A 11 -30.50 -3.71 -10.66
CA ARG A 11 -29.25 -3.21 -10.09
C ARG A 11 -28.06 -3.48 -11.00
N TYR A 12 -27.93 -4.69 -11.50
CA TYR A 12 -26.80 -5.09 -12.35
C TYR A 12 -26.86 -4.47 -13.74
N ALA A 13 -28.06 -4.15 -14.25
CA ALA A 13 -28.23 -3.35 -15.45
C ALA A 13 -27.60 -1.94 -15.34
N ALA A 14 -27.50 -1.37 -14.13
CA ALA A 14 -26.88 -0.07 -13.90
C ALA A 14 -25.34 -0.14 -13.73
N PHE A 15 -24.74 -1.34 -13.70
CA PHE A 15 -23.29 -1.50 -13.48
C PHE A 15 -22.51 -1.39 -14.79
N SER A 16 -21.24 -0.97 -14.69
CA SER A 16 -20.28 -1.02 -15.80
C SER A 16 -19.85 -2.45 -16.10
N ASN A 17 -19.35 -2.71 -17.31
CA ASN A 17 -18.89 -4.03 -17.73
C ASN A 17 -17.79 -4.57 -16.79
N ASP A 18 -16.80 -3.74 -16.44
CA ASP A 18 -15.74 -4.10 -15.48
C ASP A 18 -16.30 -4.57 -14.14
N ARG A 19 -17.38 -3.94 -13.66
CA ARG A 19 -18.00 -4.28 -12.37
C ARG A 19 -18.80 -5.57 -12.42
N LEU A 20 -19.39 -5.89 -13.57
CA LEU A 20 -20.05 -7.19 -13.79
C LEU A 20 -19.01 -8.32 -13.87
N LEU A 21 -17.89 -8.08 -14.54
CA LEU A 21 -16.78 -9.02 -14.62
C LEU A 21 -16.09 -9.23 -13.26
N ASP A 22 -15.96 -8.18 -12.45
CA ASP A 22 -15.41 -8.25 -11.09
C ASP A 22 -16.26 -9.13 -10.16
N ILE A 23 -17.60 -9.13 -10.32
CA ILE A 23 -18.52 -10.01 -9.59
C ILE A 23 -18.33 -11.47 -10.00
N LEU A 24 -18.17 -11.75 -11.30
CA LEU A 24 -17.88 -13.11 -11.77
C LEU A 24 -16.50 -13.62 -11.29
N TYR A 25 -15.53 -12.70 -11.16
CA TYR A 25 -14.19 -13.04 -10.67
C TYR A 25 -14.20 -13.48 -9.21
N HIS A 26 -15.02 -12.83 -8.36
CA HIS A 26 -15.17 -13.16 -6.93
C HIS A 26 -16.43 -13.99 -6.65
N LYS A 27 -16.72 -15.00 -7.48
CA LYS A 27 -17.97 -15.77 -7.43
C LYS A 27 -18.29 -16.39 -6.07
N GLU A 28 -17.29 -16.67 -5.25
CA GLU A 28 -17.40 -17.18 -3.88
C GLU A 28 -18.06 -16.20 -2.90
N ASP A 29 -17.99 -14.90 -3.15
CA ASP A 29 -18.55 -13.86 -2.28
C ASP A 29 -20.04 -13.59 -2.55
N TYR A 30 -20.60 -14.20 -3.61
CA TYR A 30 -21.95 -13.91 -4.10
C TYR A 30 -22.86 -15.14 -4.08
N THR A 31 -24.16 -14.88 -3.90
CA THR A 31 -25.21 -15.90 -4.00
C THR A 31 -25.37 -16.39 -5.44
N SER A 32 -25.76 -17.65 -5.63
CA SER A 32 -26.03 -18.22 -6.96
C SER A 32 -27.03 -17.40 -7.78
N GLU A 33 -28.06 -16.86 -7.13
CA GLU A 33 -29.07 -15.99 -7.75
C GLU A 33 -28.48 -14.69 -8.31
N ALA A 34 -27.44 -14.15 -7.67
CA ALA A 34 -26.74 -12.95 -8.11
C ALA A 34 -25.82 -13.25 -9.30
N LEU A 35 -25.14 -14.40 -9.28
CA LEU A 35 -24.29 -14.85 -10.38
C LEU A 35 -25.11 -15.12 -11.65
N GLU A 36 -26.29 -15.74 -11.52
CA GLU A 36 -27.21 -15.94 -12.65
C GLU A 36 -27.65 -14.61 -13.27
N ALA A 37 -28.01 -13.63 -12.44
CA ALA A 37 -28.45 -12.33 -12.91
C ALA A 37 -27.32 -11.56 -13.63
N VAL A 38 -26.09 -11.63 -13.11
CA VAL A 38 -24.90 -11.05 -13.74
C VAL A 38 -24.58 -11.76 -15.06
N GLN A 39 -24.64 -13.10 -15.11
CA GLN A 39 -24.39 -13.85 -16.33
C GLN A 39 -25.42 -13.52 -17.42
N ALA A 40 -26.70 -13.39 -17.04
CA ALA A 40 -27.76 -13.00 -17.97
C ALA A 40 -27.52 -11.59 -18.54
N GLU A 41 -27.07 -10.64 -17.72
CA GLU A 41 -26.75 -9.27 -18.15
C GLU A 41 -25.52 -9.23 -19.08
N ILE A 42 -24.47 -9.99 -18.76
CA ILE A 42 -23.26 -10.11 -19.58
C ILE A 42 -23.59 -10.70 -20.96
N ASN A 43 -24.43 -11.74 -21.00
CA ASN A 43 -24.92 -12.33 -22.24
C ASN A 43 -25.78 -11.32 -23.03
N THR A 44 -26.61 -10.51 -22.35
CA THR A 44 -27.43 -9.47 -22.98
C THR A 44 -26.58 -8.37 -23.61
N ARG A 45 -25.45 -8.02 -22.98
CA ARG A 45 -24.48 -7.03 -23.47
C ARG A 45 -23.50 -7.59 -24.50
N ASN A 46 -23.56 -8.90 -24.75
CA ASN A 46 -22.69 -9.61 -25.68
C ASN A 46 -21.19 -9.36 -25.43
N ILE A 47 -20.80 -9.30 -24.15
CA ILE A 47 -19.41 -9.18 -23.72
C ILE A 47 -18.67 -10.44 -24.18
N GLY A 48 -17.68 -10.26 -25.05
CA GLY A 48 -16.97 -11.37 -25.67
C GLY A 48 -16.13 -12.16 -24.67
N VAL A 49 -15.89 -13.44 -24.99
CA VAL A 49 -14.97 -14.29 -24.21
C VAL A 49 -13.58 -13.66 -24.12
N ASP A 50 -13.14 -12.97 -25.19
CA ASP A 50 -11.87 -12.25 -25.24
C ASP A 50 -11.79 -11.09 -24.23
N GLU A 51 -12.89 -10.38 -23.97
CA GLU A 51 -12.95 -9.30 -22.96
C GLU A 51 -12.84 -9.89 -21.54
N LEU A 52 -13.46 -11.05 -21.31
CA LEU A 52 -13.44 -11.75 -20.03
C LEU A 52 -12.06 -12.33 -19.71
N GLU A 53 -11.38 -12.89 -20.72
CA GLU A 53 -9.99 -13.33 -20.61
C GLU A 53 -9.05 -12.14 -20.37
N THR A 54 -9.20 -11.05 -21.12
CA THR A 54 -8.39 -9.83 -20.97
C THR A 54 -8.53 -9.26 -19.56
N PHE A 55 -9.75 -9.11 -19.05
CA PHE A 55 -10.00 -8.63 -17.68
C PHE A 55 -9.38 -9.53 -16.61
N THR A 56 -9.49 -10.85 -16.79
CA THR A 56 -8.89 -11.83 -15.86
C THR A 56 -7.36 -11.73 -15.86
N VAL A 57 -6.75 -11.56 -17.03
CA VAL A 57 -5.31 -11.37 -17.19
C VAL A 57 -4.87 -10.05 -16.55
N GLU A 58 -5.57 -8.94 -16.81
CA GLU A 58 -5.27 -7.63 -16.22
C GLU A 58 -5.38 -7.63 -14.69
N LYS A 59 -6.40 -8.27 -14.13
CA LYS A 59 -6.56 -8.43 -12.67
C LYS A 59 -5.44 -9.28 -12.07
N LYS A 60 -5.05 -10.37 -12.72
CA LYS A 60 -3.90 -11.18 -12.26
C LYS A 60 -2.59 -10.40 -12.33
N VAL A 61 -2.34 -9.71 -13.43
CA VAL A 61 -1.12 -8.90 -13.63
C VAL A 61 -1.06 -7.76 -12.61
N SER A 62 -2.15 -7.03 -12.41
CA SER A 62 -2.21 -5.94 -11.41
C SER A 62 -2.01 -6.45 -9.98
N ASN A 63 -2.57 -7.61 -9.62
CA ASN A 63 -2.31 -8.25 -8.33
C ASN A 63 -0.84 -8.63 -8.16
N ILE A 64 -0.22 -9.24 -9.17
CA ILE A 64 1.21 -9.59 -9.14
C ILE A 64 2.07 -8.33 -8.98
N ILE A 65 1.80 -7.27 -9.75
CA ILE A 65 2.50 -5.98 -9.65
C ILE A 65 2.33 -5.40 -8.26
N ARG A 66 1.13 -5.43 -7.69
CA ARG A 66 0.83 -4.91 -6.36
C ARG A 66 1.56 -5.70 -5.26
N GLU A 67 1.65 -7.02 -5.39
CA GLU A 67 2.42 -7.87 -4.46
C GLU A 67 3.92 -7.58 -4.55
N GLN A 68 4.45 -7.43 -5.77
CA GLN A 68 5.85 -7.04 -5.98
C GLN A 68 6.12 -5.65 -5.39
N ASN A 69 5.27 -4.67 -5.68
CA ASN A 69 5.37 -3.32 -5.15
C ASN A 69 5.28 -3.28 -3.62
N ALA A 70 4.45 -4.13 -3.02
CA ALA A 70 4.30 -4.19 -1.57
C ALA A 70 5.62 -4.47 -0.86
N LEU A 71 6.57 -5.15 -1.50
CA LEU A 71 7.86 -5.54 -0.93
C LEU A 71 9.00 -4.57 -1.25
N VAL A 72 8.80 -3.62 -2.17
CA VAL A 72 9.87 -2.71 -2.59
C VAL A 72 10.26 -1.82 -1.41
N PRO A 73 11.53 -1.88 -0.94
CA PRO A 73 11.97 -1.04 0.15
C PRO A 73 12.15 0.41 -0.30
N LEU A 74 12.17 1.29 0.67
CA LEU A 74 12.49 2.69 0.50
C LEU A 74 13.98 2.84 0.15
N SER A 75 14.30 3.73 -0.80
CA SER A 75 15.69 4.01 -1.15
C SER A 75 16.42 4.70 0.00
N LEU A 76 17.75 4.57 0.05
CA LEU A 76 18.56 5.21 1.09
C LEU A 76 18.37 6.74 1.12
N GLY A 77 18.30 7.38 -0.05
CA GLY A 77 18.05 8.83 -0.14
C GLY A 77 16.68 9.22 0.44
N ALA A 78 15.64 8.42 0.20
CA ALA A 78 14.33 8.67 0.77
C ALA A 78 14.30 8.40 2.29
N LYS A 79 15.05 7.41 2.80
CA LYS A 79 15.23 7.20 4.25
C LYS A 79 15.88 8.40 4.92
N LEU A 80 16.95 8.93 4.32
CA LEU A 80 17.60 10.16 4.78
C LEU A 80 16.62 11.34 4.77
N LEU A 81 15.88 11.52 3.66
CA LEU A 81 14.90 12.58 3.55
C LEU A 81 13.86 12.50 4.67
N PHE A 82 13.23 11.36 4.93
CA PHE A 82 12.22 11.28 5.99
C PHE A 82 12.81 11.34 7.40
N PHE A 83 14.05 10.90 7.61
CA PHE A 83 14.72 11.02 8.89
C PHE A 83 15.05 12.48 9.23
N PHE A 84 15.59 13.23 8.29
CA PHE A 84 16.00 14.62 8.52
C PHE A 84 14.87 15.64 8.29
N ALA A 85 13.96 15.39 7.34
CA ALA A 85 12.86 16.28 6.98
C ALA A 85 11.54 15.93 7.69
N TRP A 86 11.61 15.50 8.94
CA TRP A 86 10.45 15.17 9.77
C TRP A 86 9.53 16.38 10.02
N PHE A 87 10.08 17.60 9.94
CA PHE A 87 9.39 18.87 10.19
C PHE A 87 8.49 19.34 9.04
N ILE A 88 8.51 18.66 7.87
CA ILE A 88 7.68 19.03 6.73
C ILE A 88 6.34 18.26 6.84
N PRO A 89 5.23 18.91 7.23
CA PRO A 89 3.96 18.21 7.44
C PRO A 89 3.29 17.77 6.14
N VAL A 90 3.57 18.44 5.01
CA VAL A 90 2.87 18.23 3.73
C VAL A 90 3.46 17.10 2.89
N ALA A 91 4.79 16.98 2.84
CA ALA A 91 5.47 15.94 2.04
C ALA A 91 5.01 14.51 2.38
N PRO A 92 4.84 14.10 3.66
CA PRO A 92 4.39 12.76 3.99
C PRO A 92 2.99 12.45 3.46
N PHE A 93 2.11 13.45 3.32
CA PHE A 93 0.73 13.23 2.89
C PHE A 93 0.65 12.88 1.40
N THR A 94 1.41 13.58 0.56
CA THR A 94 1.46 13.32 -0.89
C THR A 94 2.12 11.97 -1.19
N PHE A 95 3.26 11.68 -0.55
CA PHE A 95 3.90 10.36 -0.66
C PHE A 95 3.01 9.24 -0.12
N HIS A 96 2.24 9.49 0.95
CA HIS A 96 1.33 8.48 1.50
C HIS A 96 0.26 8.06 0.50
N ARG A 97 -0.38 9.02 -0.18
CA ARG A 97 -1.42 8.72 -1.16
C ARG A 97 -0.86 7.97 -2.37
N ASN A 98 0.23 8.47 -2.95
CA ASN A 98 0.86 7.82 -4.10
C ASN A 98 1.29 6.37 -3.79
N TYR A 99 1.95 6.16 -2.64
CA TYR A 99 2.37 4.81 -2.25
C TYR A 99 1.20 3.88 -1.90
N LEU A 100 0.07 4.40 -1.43
CA LEU A 100 -1.13 3.61 -1.18
C LEU A 100 -1.78 3.17 -2.49
N GLU A 101 -1.92 4.11 -3.44
CA GLU A 101 -2.51 3.87 -4.77
C GLU A 101 -1.67 2.86 -5.57
N ASP A 102 -0.35 2.93 -5.49
CA ASP A 102 0.57 2.01 -6.17
C ASP A 102 0.81 0.67 -5.43
N GLY A 103 0.26 0.50 -4.22
CA GLY A 103 0.42 -0.71 -3.41
C GLY A 103 1.75 -0.85 -2.65
N TYR A 104 2.57 0.20 -2.55
CA TYR A 104 3.86 0.21 -1.84
C TYR A 104 3.73 0.22 -0.29
N THR A 105 3.18 -0.86 0.26
CA THR A 105 2.93 -0.95 1.71
C THR A 105 4.19 -0.93 2.58
N THR A 106 5.32 -1.47 2.11
CA THR A 106 6.60 -1.41 2.85
C THR A 106 7.17 0.00 2.88
N LYS A 107 7.18 0.73 1.75
CA LYS A 107 7.63 2.13 1.71
C LYS A 107 6.84 3.00 2.66
N LEU A 108 5.51 2.84 2.69
CA LEU A 108 4.63 3.55 3.62
C LEU A 108 5.04 3.39 5.08
N TRP A 109 5.34 2.15 5.46
CA TRP A 109 5.70 1.85 6.83
C TRP A 109 7.11 2.34 7.17
N GLN A 110 8.08 2.17 6.28
CA GLN A 110 9.43 2.72 6.44
C GLN A 110 9.44 4.24 6.50
N THR A 111 8.64 4.94 5.68
CA THR A 111 8.47 6.39 5.76
C THR A 111 7.99 6.83 7.15
N ARG A 112 7.01 6.13 7.73
CA ARG A 112 6.54 6.41 9.10
C ARG A 112 7.61 6.14 10.14
N PHE A 113 8.30 5.00 10.04
CA PHE A 113 9.37 4.62 10.93
C PHE A 113 10.52 5.64 10.94
N PHE A 114 11.09 5.98 9.78
CA PHE A 114 12.20 6.93 9.70
C PHE A 114 11.81 8.33 10.13
N ARG A 115 10.55 8.76 9.91
CA ARG A 115 10.06 10.05 10.40
C ARG A 115 10.00 10.11 11.93
N ILE A 116 9.44 9.07 12.56
CA ILE A 116 9.36 8.98 14.03
C ILE A 116 10.77 8.84 14.62
N ALA A 117 11.59 7.97 14.04
CA ALA A 117 12.97 7.77 14.46
C ALA A 117 13.79 9.07 14.35
N GLY A 118 13.62 9.84 13.28
CA GLY A 118 14.28 11.15 13.11
C GLY A 118 13.86 12.17 14.17
N PHE A 119 12.55 12.26 14.45
CA PHE A 119 12.03 13.13 15.51
C PHE A 119 12.57 12.74 16.90
N VAL A 120 12.50 11.45 17.24
CA VAL A 120 13.02 10.93 18.52
C VAL A 120 14.53 11.16 18.62
N SER A 121 15.26 10.91 17.54
CA SER A 121 16.71 11.11 17.48
C SER A 121 17.08 12.57 17.73
N LEU A 122 16.32 13.51 17.18
CA LEU A 122 16.55 14.94 17.43
C LEU A 122 16.28 15.31 18.89
N MET A 123 15.21 14.81 19.49
CA MET A 123 14.94 15.03 20.92
C MET A 123 16.07 14.51 21.81
N VAL A 124 16.53 13.28 21.55
CA VAL A 124 17.65 12.67 22.27
C VAL A 124 18.94 13.48 22.05
N SER A 125 19.23 13.89 20.82
CA SER A 125 20.42 14.68 20.51
C SER A 125 20.44 16.04 21.19
N VAL A 126 19.30 16.75 21.26
CA VAL A 126 19.20 18.04 21.95
C VAL A 126 19.42 17.87 23.46
N LEU A 127 18.78 16.87 24.08
CA LEU A 127 18.95 16.58 25.51
C LEU A 127 20.42 16.23 25.84
N LEU A 128 21.04 15.36 25.04
CA LEU A 128 22.44 14.98 25.23
C LEU A 128 23.40 16.13 24.95
N SER A 129 23.10 17.00 23.98
CA SER A 129 23.92 18.18 23.69
C SER A 129 23.95 19.16 24.87
N VAL A 130 22.80 19.41 25.51
CA VAL A 130 22.74 20.24 26.73
C VAL A 130 23.48 19.58 27.90
N TRP A 131 23.35 18.26 28.06
CA TRP A 131 23.96 17.54 29.18
C TRP A 131 25.49 17.38 29.05
N LEU A 132 25.98 17.13 27.83
CA LEU A 132 27.40 16.88 27.54
C LEU A 132 28.15 18.14 27.06
N GLY A 133 27.45 19.25 26.82
CA GLY A 133 28.03 20.46 26.24
C GLY A 133 28.54 20.26 24.80
N LEU A 134 27.86 19.40 24.01
CA LEU A 134 28.26 19.14 22.63
C LEU A 134 27.96 20.37 21.76
N GLY A 135 28.98 20.86 21.05
CA GLY A 135 28.80 21.85 19.98
C GLY A 135 28.13 21.27 18.74
N ASP A 136 27.90 22.11 17.73
CA ASP A 136 27.14 21.78 16.52
C ASP A 136 27.66 20.53 15.80
N ALA A 137 28.98 20.40 15.65
CA ALA A 137 29.60 19.23 15.02
C ALA A 137 29.31 17.93 15.78
N GLY A 138 29.26 17.99 17.12
CA GLY A 138 28.90 16.86 17.96
C GLY A 138 27.44 16.45 17.79
N LEU A 139 26.54 17.42 17.62
CA LEU A 139 25.12 17.17 17.38
C LEU A 139 24.90 16.48 16.02
N PHE A 140 25.57 16.93 14.95
CA PHE A 140 25.52 16.27 13.65
C PHE A 140 26.09 14.85 13.68
N GLY A 141 27.22 14.65 14.38
CA GLY A 141 27.81 13.33 14.58
C GLY A 141 26.87 12.37 15.32
N LEU A 142 26.23 12.85 16.38
CA LEU A 142 25.26 12.08 17.16
C LEU A 142 24.03 11.70 16.33
N LEU A 143 23.49 12.64 15.54
CA LEU A 143 22.39 12.36 14.62
C LEU A 143 22.76 11.33 13.56
N ALA A 144 23.98 11.37 13.02
CA ALA A 144 24.46 10.37 12.07
C ALA A 144 24.57 8.97 12.70
N VAL A 145 25.04 8.88 13.94
CA VAL A 145 25.07 7.61 14.70
C VAL A 145 23.66 7.09 14.93
N LEU A 146 22.73 7.94 15.37
CA LEU A 146 21.34 7.57 15.59
C LEU A 146 20.63 7.15 14.29
N PHE A 147 20.94 7.80 13.16
CA PHE A 147 20.50 7.35 11.85
C PHE A 147 21.04 5.96 11.52
N GLY A 148 22.32 5.70 11.78
CA GLY A 148 22.93 4.38 11.61
C GLY A 148 22.21 3.31 12.41
N VAL A 149 21.89 3.58 13.69
CA VAL A 149 21.12 2.68 14.54
C VAL A 149 19.70 2.45 13.99
N ALA A 150 19.00 3.52 13.60
CA ALA A 150 17.67 3.42 12.99
C ALA A 150 17.70 2.63 11.67
N TYR A 151 18.76 2.78 10.87
CA TYR A 151 18.98 2.05 9.64
C TYR A 151 19.25 0.56 9.89
N SER A 152 20.00 0.21 10.93
CA SER A 152 20.21 -1.20 11.33
C SER A 152 18.93 -1.84 11.86
N LEU A 153 18.07 -1.07 12.52
CA LEU A 153 16.74 -1.50 12.97
C LEU A 153 15.68 -1.35 11.90
N ASP A 154 16.05 -0.97 10.67
CA ASP A 154 15.12 -0.75 9.57
C ASP A 154 14.26 -1.99 9.40
N PRO A 155 12.96 -1.85 9.69
CA PRO A 155 12.16 -3.02 9.83
C PRO A 155 11.76 -3.49 8.42
N LYS A 156 12.51 -4.47 7.94
CA LYS A 156 12.21 -5.17 6.70
C LYS A 156 10.96 -6.00 6.93
N LYS A 157 9.94 -5.87 6.08
CA LYS A 157 8.86 -6.87 6.07
C LYS A 157 9.51 -8.21 5.73
N ARG A 158 9.52 -9.15 6.70
CA ARG A 158 9.82 -10.55 6.41
C ARG A 158 8.82 -11.02 5.36
N THR A 159 9.35 -11.53 4.25
CA THR A 159 8.55 -12.19 3.22
C THR A 159 7.87 -13.42 3.82
N ARG A 160 6.66 -13.76 3.36
CA ARG A 160 6.00 -15.03 3.73
C ARG A 160 6.89 -16.25 3.43
N ALA A 161 7.79 -16.15 2.45
CA ALA A 161 8.79 -17.16 2.15
C ALA A 161 9.82 -17.41 3.28
N GLU A 162 10.05 -16.46 4.19
CA GLU A 162 10.90 -16.64 5.39
C GLU A 162 10.07 -17.05 6.63
N ALA A 163 8.74 -17.06 6.54
CA ALA A 163 7.84 -17.44 7.62
C ALA A 163 7.36 -18.90 7.52
N GLU A 164 7.59 -19.55 6.36
CA GLU A 164 7.20 -20.93 6.06
C GLU A 164 8.40 -21.88 5.89
N GLY A 165 9.63 -21.40 6.11
CA GLY A 165 10.86 -22.21 6.09
C GLY A 165 11.53 -22.26 7.46
#